data_AF-A0A945M8H5-F1
#
_entry.id   AF-A0A945M8H5-F1
#
_cell.length_a   1.000
_cell.length_b   1.000
_cell.length_c   1.000
_cell.angle_alpha   90.00
_cell.angle_beta   90.00
_cell.angle_gamma   90.00
#
_symmetry.space_group_name_H-M   'P 1'
#
loop_
_entity.id
_entity.type
_entity.pdbx_description
1 polymer ?
#
loop_
_entity_poly.entity_id
_entity_poly.type
_entity_poly.pdbx_seq_one_letter_code
_entity_poly.pdbx_strand_id
1 'polypeptide(L)' 'LVTVHDAHPAALGWLGSVRGHRTQSLGVEHFGQTGTLDELYRTYRIDTDAILDAVAQALVDRARAG' A
#
# COMPACT_ATOMS: atom_id res chain seq x y z
N LEU A 1 -3.02 9.47 -1.74
CA LEU A 1 -3.95 8.49 -1.15
C LEU A 1 -3.16 7.21 -0.92
N VAL A 2 -3.14 6.71 0.30
CA VAL A 2 -2.56 5.39 0.62
C VAL A 2 -3.73 4.43 0.81
N THR A 3 -3.70 3.28 0.14
CA THR A 3 -4.70 2.21 0.31
C THR A 3 -4.01 0.93 0.78
N VAL A 4 -4.67 0.18 1.65
CA VAL A 4 -4.22 -1.13 2.13
C VAL A 4 -5.39 -2.09 2.11
N HIS A 5 -5.17 -3.31 1.63
CA HIS A 5 -6.18 -4.37 1.63
C HIS A 5 -5.54 -5.74 1.43
N ASP A 6 -6.23 -6.79 1.90
CA ASP A 6 -5.83 -8.19 1.73
C ASP A 6 -6.28 -8.74 0.36
N ALA A 7 -5.87 -8.05 -0.71
CA ALA A 7 -6.00 -8.49 -2.11
C ALA A 7 -4.99 -7.75 -3.00
N HIS A 8 -5.02 -8.01 -4.30
CA HIS A 8 -4.06 -7.44 -5.24
C HIS A 8 -4.06 -5.90 -5.23
N PRO A 9 -2.90 -5.21 -5.08
CA PRO A 9 -2.76 -3.75 -4.96
C PRO A 9 -3.60 -2.92 -5.94
N ALA A 10 -3.78 -3.43 -7.16
CA ALA A 10 -4.53 -2.77 -8.23
C ALA A 10 -6.05 -2.69 -8.03
N ALA A 11 -6.66 -3.51 -7.16
CA ALA A 11 -8.12 -3.61 -7.04
C ALA A 11 -8.78 -2.28 -6.61
N LEU A 12 -8.06 -1.45 -5.86
CA LEU A 12 -8.50 -0.12 -5.42
C LEU A 12 -7.88 1.03 -6.22
N GLY A 13 -7.13 0.74 -7.30
CA GLY A 13 -6.41 1.75 -8.08
C GLY A 13 -7.30 2.86 -8.66
N TRP A 14 -8.57 2.54 -8.93
CA TRP A 14 -9.57 3.48 -9.46
C TRP A 14 -9.88 4.65 -8.50
N LEU A 15 -9.68 4.49 -7.18
CA LEU A 15 -9.97 5.54 -6.20
C LEU A 15 -9.13 6.80 -6.42
N GLY A 16 -7.91 6.66 -6.96
CA GLY A 16 -7.07 7.79 -7.32
C GLY A 16 -7.73 8.70 -8.35
N SER A 17 -8.40 8.11 -9.35
CA SER A 17 -9.01 8.81 -10.47
C SER A 17 -10.24 9.64 -10.08
N VAL A 18 -10.90 9.33 -8.96
CA VAL A 18 -12.11 10.06 -8.51
C VAL A 18 -11.82 11.55 -8.28
N ARG A 19 -10.63 11.90 -7.79
CA ARG A 19 -10.20 13.29 -7.51
C ARG A 19 -8.79 13.60 -8.02
N GLY A 20 -8.22 12.78 -8.89
CA GLY A 20 -6.84 12.95 -9.38
C GLY A 20 -5.78 12.80 -8.29
N HIS A 21 -6.04 11.99 -7.26
CA HIS A 21 -5.06 11.71 -6.21
C HIS A 21 -3.96 10.78 -6.74
N ARG A 22 -2.69 11.13 -6.49
CA ARG A 22 -1.60 10.15 -6.57
C ARG A 22 -1.81 9.06 -5.52
N THR A 23 -1.58 7.81 -5.90
CA THR A 23 -1.85 6.62 -5.09
C THR A 23 -0.57 5.88 -4.71
N GLN A 24 -0.51 5.40 -3.46
CA GLN A 24 0.41 4.37 -3.01
C GLN A 24 -0.46 3.18 -2.57
N SER A 25 -0.35 2.05 -3.27
CA SER A 25 -1.26 0.92 -3.08
C SER A 25 -0.52 -0.26 -2.45
N LEU A 26 -0.94 -0.66 -1.25
CA LEU A 26 -0.45 -1.84 -0.55
C LEU A 26 -1.48 -2.97 -0.65
N GLY A 27 -0.98 -4.19 -0.84
CA GLY A 27 -1.78 -5.39 -0.98
C GLY A 27 -0.94 -6.62 -1.29
N VAL A 28 -1.61 -7.75 -1.44
CA VAL A 28 -1.00 -9.07 -1.63
C VAL A 28 -0.72 -9.33 -3.10
N GLU A 29 0.51 -9.71 -3.45
CA GLU A 29 0.88 -9.99 -4.86
C GLU A 29 0.86 -11.49 -5.19
N HIS A 30 1.04 -12.36 -4.19
CA HIS A 30 1.15 -13.81 -4.37
C HIS A 30 0.59 -14.56 -3.16
N PHE A 31 0.16 -15.81 -3.36
CA PHE A 31 -0.40 -16.66 -2.30
C PHE A 31 0.53 -17.85 -1.97
N GLY A 32 0.24 -18.55 -0.88
CA GLY A 32 0.86 -19.84 -0.53
C GLY A 32 1.79 -19.82 0.68
N GLN A 33 1.89 -18.69 1.37
CA GLN A 33 2.68 -18.55 2.59
C GLN A 33 1.90 -19.07 3.80
N THR A 34 2.62 -19.65 4.76
CA THR A 34 2.07 -20.07 6.06
C THR A 34 2.88 -19.37 7.15
N GLY A 35 2.20 -18.91 8.19
CA GLY A 35 2.82 -18.20 9.31
C GLY A 35 1.78 -17.61 10.24
N THR A 36 2.25 -16.90 11.26
CA THR A 36 1.42 -16.05 12.10
C THR A 36 0.90 -14.84 11.31
N LEU A 37 -0.15 -14.19 11.82
CA LEU A 37 -0.72 -13.01 11.17
C LEU A 37 0.33 -11.90 10.94
N ASP A 38 1.15 -11.63 11.95
CA ASP A 38 2.19 -10.58 11.88
C ASP A 38 3.27 -10.93 10.85
N GLU A 39 3.67 -12.20 10.77
CA GLU A 39 4.61 -12.67 9.74
C GLU A 39 4.02 -12.53 8.34
N LEU A 40 2.74 -12.87 8.15
CA LEU A 40 2.08 -12.75 6.85
C LEU A 40 1.91 -11.28 6.45
N TYR A 41 1.51 -10.40 7.37
CA TYR A 41 1.40 -8.97 7.09
C TYR A 41 2.73 -8.34 6.71
N ARG A 42 3.81 -8.71 7.40
CA ARG A 42 5.17 -8.28 7.05
C ARG A 42 5.59 -8.84 5.70
N THR A 43 5.32 -10.12 5.45
CA THR A 43 5.65 -10.81 4.19
C THR A 43 4.98 -10.14 3.00
N TYR A 44 3.72 -9.74 3.14
CA TYR A 44 2.96 -9.07 2.09
C TYR A 44 3.09 -7.54 2.11
N ARG A 45 3.97 -6.97 2.97
CA ARG A 45 4.19 -5.53 3.08
C ARG A 45 2.90 -4.73 3.32
N ILE A 46 2.01 -5.28 4.15
CA ILE A 46 0.78 -4.63 4.63
C ILE A 46 0.81 -4.40 6.16
N ASP A 47 1.97 -4.63 6.78
CA ASP A 47 2.22 -4.32 8.18
C ASP A 47 2.39 -2.81 8.43
N THR A 48 2.46 -2.45 9.71
CA THR A 48 2.55 -1.04 10.14
C THR A 48 3.75 -0.33 9.52
N ASP A 49 4.91 -0.98 9.47
CA ASP A 49 6.14 -0.39 8.92
C ASP A 49 5.97 -0.08 7.42
N ALA A 50 5.42 -1.01 6.64
CA ALA A 50 5.16 -0.78 5.22
C ALA A 50 4.12 0.32 4.97
N ILE A 51 3.09 0.45 5.83
CA ILE A 51 2.12 1.55 5.75
C ILE A 51 2.81 2.89 6.02
N LEU A 52 3.67 2.98 7.04
CA LEU A 52 4.43 4.19 7.35
C LEU A 52 5.39 4.56 6.21
N ASP A 53 6.09 3.59 5.62
CA ASP A 53 6.94 3.80 4.45
C ASP A 53 6.15 4.40 3.27
N ALA A 54 4.97 3.84 2.96
CA ALA A 54 4.12 4.30 1.88
C ALA A 54 3.61 5.74 2.11
N VAL A 55 3.24 6.08 3.36
CA VAL A 55 2.85 7.44 3.75
C VAL A 55 4.03 8.40 3.61
N ALA A 56 5.20 8.03 4.12
CA ALA A 56 6.42 8.84 4.03
C ALA A 56 6.78 9.11 2.56
N GLN A 57 6.76 8.08 1.71
CA GLN A 57 7.01 8.23 0.28
C GLN A 57 6.00 9.18 -0.38
N ALA A 58 4.71 9.05 -0.08
CA ALA A 58 3.68 9.94 -0.61
C ALA A 58 3.89 11.42 -0.23
N LEU A 59 4.37 11.67 0.99
CA LEU A 59 4.68 13.02 1.48
C LEU A 59 5.94 13.59 0.79
N VAL A 60 6.99 12.79 0.64
CA VAL A 60 8.21 13.18 -0.08
C VAL A 60 7.89 13.51 -1.55
N ASP A 61 7.10 12.67 -2.22
CA ASP A 61 6.67 12.92 -3.59
C ASP A 61 5.84 14.19 -3.71
N ARG A 62 5.10 14.58 -2.66
CA ARG A 62 4.34 15.84 -2.62
C ARG A 62 5.25 17.04 -2.46
N ALA A 63 6.24 16.95 -1.56
CA ALA A 63 7.21 18.02 -1.37
C ALA A 63 8.05 18.29 -2.63
N ARG A 64 8.34 17.26 -3.44
CA ARG A 64 9.09 17.40 -4.70
C ARG A 64 8.29 17.93 -5.89
N ALA A 65 6.96 17.85 -5.82
CA ALA A 65 6.07 18.21 -6.93
C ALA A 65 5.49 19.63 -6.81
N GLY A 66 5.77 20.33 -5.71
CA GLY A 66 5.47 21.76 -5.53
C GLY A 66 6.74 22.58 -5.58
#